data_AF-A0A377Q7Y6-F1
#
_entry.id   AF-A0A377Q7Y6-F1
#
_cell.length_a   1.000
_cell.length_b   1.000
_cell.length_c   1.000
_cell.angle_alpha   90.00
_cell.angle_beta   90.00
_cell.angle_gamma   90.00
#
_symmetry.space_group_name_H-M   'P 1'
#
loop_
_entity.id
_entity.type
_entity.pdbx_description
1 polymer ?
#
loop_
_entity_poly.entity_id
_entity_poly.type
_entity_poly.pdbx_seq_one_letter_code
_entity_poly.pdbx_strand_id
1 'polypeptide(L)'
;MKYLIFTASLIAVFFWLQNKDESDKPATVITSARVNASAASESKKHWLARFYPEAGTAQAAETPAAESMAEARINGESRTPPIIRQAQNIAATSAELTDHAAYQQYEARQNMQELMAFSKAVPAQVAQLQEDIRKGKALGIAPELIAQQERKVAELQAMRQQLLTAHPEINTGQ
;
A
#
# COMPACT_ATOMS: atom_id res chain seq x y z
N MET A 1 -2.01 50.93 29.20
CA MET A 1 -1.84 50.43 27.83
C MET A 1 -1.19 49.05 27.96
N LYS A 2 -1.92 47.92 27.89
CA LYS A 2 -2.15 47.10 26.67
C LYS A 2 -0.83 46.97 25.88
N TYR A 3 -0.13 45.83 25.82
CA TYR A 3 -0.57 44.49 25.41
C TYR A 3 0.26 43.33 26.03
N LEU A 4 -0.44 42.25 26.36
CA LEU A 4 0.04 40.86 26.44
C LEU A 4 0.26 40.34 25.01
N ILE A 5 1.43 39.75 24.70
CA ILE A 5 1.57 38.78 23.60
C ILE A 5 2.47 37.64 24.09
N PHE A 6 1.86 36.49 24.32
CA PHE A 6 2.49 35.18 24.46
C PHE A 6 3.13 34.79 23.12
N THR A 7 4.45 34.63 23.08
CA THR A 7 5.12 33.86 22.02
C THR A 7 5.33 32.43 22.51
N ALA A 8 4.26 31.64 22.43
CA ALA A 8 4.35 30.19 22.47
C ALA A 8 4.67 29.66 21.06
N SER A 9 5.26 28.47 21.01
CA SER A 9 5.53 27.65 19.82
C SER A 9 6.92 27.84 19.19
N LEU A 10 7.93 27.27 19.86
CA LEU A 10 9.21 26.92 19.26
C LEU A 10 9.24 25.37 19.13
N ILE A 11 8.99 24.92 17.90
CA ILE A 11 9.60 23.74 17.26
C ILE A 11 9.47 22.41 18.02
N ALA A 12 8.44 21.63 17.68
CA ALA A 12 8.43 20.18 17.84
C ALA A 12 8.30 19.51 16.47
N VAL A 13 9.25 19.77 15.57
CA VAL A 13 9.50 18.98 14.35
C VAL A 13 10.96 18.52 14.42
N PHE A 14 11.26 17.65 15.38
CA PHE A 14 12.60 17.08 15.54
C PHE A 14 12.53 15.65 16.10
N PHE A 15 11.52 14.87 15.68
CA PHE A 15 11.31 13.52 16.19
C PHE A 15 11.06 12.46 15.11
N TRP A 16 11.59 12.68 13.90
CA TRP A 16 11.58 11.65 12.84
C TRP A 16 12.92 11.50 12.09
N LEU A 17 14.01 12.08 12.61
CA LEU A 17 15.33 12.00 11.97
C LEU A 17 16.48 11.73 12.94
N GLN A 18 16.27 10.84 13.91
CA GLN A 18 17.31 10.44 14.87
C GLN A 18 17.13 9.00 15.33
N ASN A 19 17.14 8.05 14.39
CA ASN A 19 17.44 6.66 14.71
C ASN A 19 18.29 6.07 13.58
N LYS A 20 19.56 6.43 13.59
CA LYS A 20 20.58 5.88 12.70
C LYS A 20 21.82 5.63 13.56
N ASP A 21 21.79 4.54 14.31
CA ASP A 21 22.98 4.01 14.96
C ASP A 21 23.38 2.68 14.31
N GLU A 22 24.41 2.85 13.49
CA GLU A 22 25.51 1.92 13.23
C GLU A 22 25.81 0.99 14.42
N SER A 23 25.46 -0.29 14.30
CA SER A 23 26.16 -1.41 14.99
C SER A 23 25.69 -2.74 14.42
N ASP A 24 26.35 -3.19 13.35
CA ASP A 24 26.95 -4.53 13.32
C ASP A 24 27.68 -4.76 11.98
N LYS A 25 29.01 -4.72 12.03
CA LYS A 25 29.86 -5.31 11.00
C LYS A 25 30.21 -6.73 11.46
N PRO A 26 29.73 -7.80 10.82
CA PRO A 26 30.40 -9.07 10.92
C PRO A 26 31.49 -9.14 9.85
N ALA A 27 32.75 -9.17 10.31
CA ALA A 27 33.84 -9.69 9.51
C ALA A 27 33.56 -11.17 9.21
N THR A 28 33.38 -11.52 7.95
CA THR A 28 33.33 -12.93 7.51
C THR A 28 34.42 -13.20 6.49
N VAL A 29 35.49 -13.78 7.01
CA VAL A 29 36.49 -14.57 6.31
C VAL A 29 35.76 -15.60 5.44
N ILE A 30 35.99 -15.57 4.13
CA ILE A 30 35.48 -16.58 3.20
C ILE A 30 36.36 -17.82 3.38
N THR A 31 35.99 -18.71 4.30
CA THR A 31 36.46 -20.09 4.32
C THR A 31 35.48 -20.94 3.52
N SER A 32 35.98 -21.54 2.44
CA SER A 32 35.24 -22.45 1.56
C SER A 32 35.12 -23.82 2.22
N ALA A 33 34.17 -23.99 3.14
CA ALA A 33 33.80 -25.31 3.64
C ALA A 33 32.72 -25.92 2.73
N ARG A 34 33.13 -26.82 1.84
CA ARG A 34 32.24 -27.65 1.01
C ARG A 34 31.49 -28.63 1.92
N VAL A 35 30.31 -28.24 2.39
CA VAL A 35 29.37 -29.15 3.07
C VAL A 35 28.41 -29.72 2.03
N ASN A 36 28.32 -31.06 2.01
CA ASN A 36 27.50 -31.88 1.10
C ASN A 36 26.12 -31.28 0.78
N ALA A 37 25.96 -30.83 -0.47
CA ALA A 37 24.75 -30.22 -1.00
C ALA A 37 23.69 -31.25 -1.47
N SER A 38 23.57 -32.37 -0.77
CA SER A 38 22.72 -33.48 -1.23
C SER A 38 21.42 -33.66 -0.41
N ALA A 39 21.33 -33.13 0.81
CA ALA A 39 20.12 -33.23 1.64
C ALA A 39 19.24 -31.95 1.62
N ALA A 40 19.79 -30.80 1.22
CA ALA A 40 19.05 -29.52 1.22
C ALA A 40 18.27 -29.24 -0.09
N SER A 41 18.43 -30.09 -1.12
CA SER A 41 17.78 -29.88 -2.42
C SER A 41 16.33 -30.42 -2.48
N GLU A 42 15.96 -31.33 -1.59
CA GLU A 42 14.60 -31.92 -1.56
C GLU A 42 13.57 -30.96 -0.95
N SER A 43 13.93 -30.24 0.12
CA SER A 43 13.03 -29.25 0.75
C SER A 43 12.68 -28.08 -0.19
N LYS A 44 13.61 -27.66 -1.06
CA LYS A 44 13.38 -26.56 -2.01
C LYS A 44 12.36 -26.90 -3.10
N LYS A 45 12.04 -28.17 -3.34
CA LYS A 45 11.04 -28.59 -4.35
C LYS A 45 9.62 -28.63 -3.80
N HIS A 46 9.43 -28.61 -2.49
CA HIS A 46 8.11 -28.81 -1.89
C HIS A 46 7.13 -27.67 -2.19
N TRP A 47 7.59 -26.41 -2.16
CA TRP A 47 6.73 -25.27 -2.51
C TRP A 47 6.41 -25.24 -4.01
N LEU A 48 7.31 -25.71 -4.90
CA LEU A 48 7.01 -25.83 -6.32
C LEU A 48 5.96 -26.90 -6.58
N ALA A 49 6.04 -28.06 -5.92
CA ALA A 49 5.09 -29.16 -6.11
C ALA A 49 3.64 -28.80 -5.72
N ARG A 50 3.47 -27.82 -4.83
CA ARG A 50 2.16 -27.22 -4.47
C ARG A 50 1.48 -26.52 -5.66
N PHE A 51 2.27 -25.90 -6.54
CA PHE A 51 1.79 -25.10 -7.68
C PHE A 51 1.94 -25.82 -9.02
N TYR A 52 2.88 -26.75 -9.10
CA TYR A 52 3.22 -27.52 -10.30
C TYR A 52 3.29 -29.00 -9.92
N PRO A 53 2.15 -29.70 -9.83
CA PRO A 53 2.17 -31.15 -9.76
C PRO A 53 2.92 -31.67 -11.00
N GLU A 54 3.85 -32.61 -10.80
CA GLU A 54 4.63 -33.23 -11.88
C GLU A 54 3.71 -33.61 -13.04
N ALA A 55 4.05 -33.09 -14.22
CA ALA A 55 3.16 -32.93 -15.35
C ALA A 55 2.29 -34.17 -15.62
N GLY A 56 1.00 -34.08 -15.26
CA GLY A 56 -0.03 -34.85 -15.94
C GLY A 56 0.07 -34.51 -17.43
N THR A 57 0.11 -35.55 -18.27
CA THR A 57 0.22 -35.46 -19.73
C THR A 57 -0.59 -34.29 -20.27
N ALA A 58 0.09 -33.24 -20.73
CA ALA A 58 -0.56 -32.10 -21.35
C ALA A 58 -1.28 -32.61 -22.59
N GLN A 59 -2.61 -32.74 -22.50
CA GLN A 59 -3.46 -32.96 -23.65
C GLN A 59 -3.15 -31.82 -24.63
N ALA A 60 -2.61 -32.14 -25.80
CA ALA A 60 -2.24 -31.14 -26.79
C ALA A 60 -3.47 -30.26 -27.07
N ALA A 61 -3.34 -28.95 -26.86
CA ALA A 61 -4.40 -28.00 -27.17
C ALA A 61 -4.79 -28.17 -28.65
N GLU A 62 -6.09 -28.22 -28.93
CA GLU A 62 -6.63 -28.45 -30.28
C GLU A 62 -6.23 -27.34 -31.27
N THR A 63 -5.81 -26.18 -30.77
CA THR A 63 -5.31 -25.04 -31.54
C THR A 63 -3.84 -24.76 -31.22
N PRO A 64 -3.01 -24.46 -32.23
CA PRO A 64 -1.61 -24.12 -32.01
C PRO A 64 -1.48 -22.86 -31.15
N ALA A 65 -0.52 -22.87 -30.22
CA ALA A 65 -0.34 -21.79 -29.23
C ALA A 65 -0.19 -20.39 -29.87
N ALA A 66 0.47 -20.30 -31.03
CA ALA A 66 0.62 -19.04 -31.75
C ALA A 66 -0.73 -18.44 -32.21
N GLU A 67 -1.66 -19.28 -32.65
CA GLU A 67 -2.99 -18.87 -33.11
C GLU A 67 -3.87 -18.48 -31.92
N SER A 68 -3.81 -19.24 -30.83
CA SER A 68 -4.47 -18.88 -29.57
C SER A 68 -3.98 -17.54 -29.01
N MET A 69 -2.67 -17.27 -29.05
CA MET A 69 -2.12 -15.98 -28.64
C MET A 69 -2.48 -14.83 -29.58
N ALA A 70 -2.54 -15.09 -30.89
CA ALA A 70 -2.93 -14.09 -31.88
C ALA A 70 -4.39 -13.65 -31.69
N GLU A 71 -5.28 -14.62 -31.45
CA GLU A 71 -6.70 -14.40 -31.21
C GLU A 71 -6.96 -13.65 -29.89
N ALA A 72 -6.30 -14.10 -28.81
CA ALA A 72 -6.37 -13.46 -27.49
C ALA A 72 -5.93 -12.00 -27.50
N ARG A 73 -4.98 -11.62 -28.36
CA ARG A 73 -4.53 -10.23 -28.50
C ARG A 73 -5.59 -9.32 -29.10
N ILE A 74 -6.44 -9.85 -29.98
CA ILE A 74 -7.48 -9.07 -30.68
C ILE A 74 -8.75 -9.01 -29.83
N ASN A 75 -9.21 -10.18 -29.36
CA ASN A 75 -10.53 -10.33 -28.74
C ASN A 75 -10.49 -10.40 -27.20
N GLY A 76 -9.29 -10.44 -26.62
CA GLY A 76 -9.12 -10.79 -25.22
C GLY A 76 -9.28 -12.30 -25.00
N GLU A 77 -8.76 -12.77 -23.88
CA GLU A 77 -8.87 -14.18 -23.48
C GLU A 77 -10.00 -14.32 -22.46
N SER A 78 -10.88 -15.31 -22.63
CA SER A 78 -12.13 -15.41 -21.86
C SER A 78 -11.93 -15.77 -20.38
N ARG A 79 -10.81 -16.40 -20.02
CA ARG A 79 -10.42 -16.68 -18.63
C ARG A 79 -9.77 -15.47 -17.95
N THR A 80 -9.54 -14.38 -18.69
CA THR A 80 -8.96 -13.15 -18.15
C THR A 80 -10.06 -12.35 -17.46
N PRO A 81 -9.92 -12.04 -16.16
CA PRO A 81 -10.92 -11.23 -15.45
C PRO A 81 -11.02 -9.84 -16.10
N PRO A 82 -12.22 -9.24 -16.16
CA PRO A 82 -12.42 -7.95 -16.80
C PRO A 82 -11.58 -6.85 -16.12
N ILE A 83 -10.94 -6.00 -16.93
CA ILE A 83 -10.19 -4.85 -16.42
C ILE A 83 -11.19 -3.76 -16.02
N ILE A 84 -11.47 -3.64 -14.72
CA ILE A 84 -12.23 -2.51 -14.18
C ILE A 84 -11.27 -1.32 -14.06
N ARG A 85 -11.39 -0.34 -14.96
CA ARG A 85 -10.66 0.92 -14.84
C ARG A 85 -11.37 1.82 -13.84
N GLN A 86 -10.65 2.23 -12.81
CA GLN A 86 -11.11 3.28 -11.91
C GLN A 86 -11.04 4.64 -12.63
N ALA A 87 -11.81 5.61 -12.15
CA ALA A 87 -11.79 6.97 -12.70
C ALA A 87 -10.35 7.47 -12.77
N GLN A 88 -9.93 7.87 -13.96
CA GLN A 88 -8.58 8.36 -14.19
C GLN A 88 -8.42 9.71 -13.47
N ASN A 89 -7.34 9.89 -12.70
CA ASN A 89 -6.99 11.21 -12.20
C ASN A 89 -6.95 12.19 -13.38
N ILE A 90 -7.54 13.37 -13.20
CA ILE A 90 -7.58 14.39 -14.25
C ILE A 90 -6.14 14.82 -14.49
N ALA A 91 -5.58 14.51 -15.66
CA ALA A 91 -4.21 14.89 -16.00
C ALA A 91 -4.10 16.41 -16.21
N ALA A 92 -2.90 16.96 -15.96
CA ALA A 92 -2.61 18.35 -16.27
C ALA A 92 -2.81 18.64 -17.77
N THR A 93 -3.41 19.78 -18.07
CA THR A 93 -3.59 20.24 -19.44
C THR A 93 -2.26 20.72 -20.04
N SER A 94 -2.15 20.75 -21.37
CA SER A 94 -0.95 21.27 -22.04
C SER A 94 -0.63 22.73 -21.69
N ALA A 95 -1.68 23.54 -21.45
CA ALA A 95 -1.54 24.91 -20.98
C ALA A 95 -0.93 24.96 -19.56
N GLU A 96 -1.42 24.11 -18.65
CA GLU A 96 -0.90 24.03 -17.28
C GLU A 96 0.53 23.50 -17.22
N LEU A 97 0.92 22.58 -18.11
CA LEU A 97 2.29 22.06 -18.18
C LEU A 97 3.32 23.09 -18.66
N THR A 98 2.87 24.12 -19.38
CA THR A 98 3.76 25.13 -19.97
C THR A 98 3.97 26.34 -19.05
N ASP A 99 3.07 26.56 -18.08
CA ASP A 99 3.16 27.64 -17.10
C ASP A 99 3.31 27.08 -15.67
N HIS A 100 4.42 27.42 -15.01
CA HIS A 100 4.69 26.99 -13.66
C HIS A 100 3.59 27.39 -12.66
N ALA A 101 3.03 28.60 -12.77
CA ALA A 101 1.99 29.04 -11.84
C ALA A 101 0.69 28.23 -12.02
N ALA A 102 0.32 27.93 -13.26
CA ALA A 102 -0.83 27.10 -13.58
C ALA A 102 -0.61 25.64 -13.11
N TYR A 103 0.60 25.10 -13.25
CA TYR A 103 0.94 23.77 -12.74
C TYR A 103 0.80 23.68 -11.21
N GLN A 104 1.27 24.68 -10.47
CA GLN A 104 1.13 24.72 -9.00
C GLN A 104 -0.34 24.69 -8.55
N GLN A 105 -1.23 25.37 -9.28
CA GLN A 105 -2.67 25.33 -8.99
C GLN A 105 -3.25 23.95 -9.28
N TYR A 106 -2.81 23.29 -10.36
CA TYR A 106 -3.20 21.92 -10.66
C TYR A 106 -2.80 20.97 -9.52
N GLU A 107 -1.55 21.02 -9.06
CA GLU A 107 -1.05 20.19 -7.96
C GLU A 107 -1.85 20.41 -6.66
N ALA A 108 -2.16 21.67 -6.33
CA ALA A 108 -2.98 22.00 -5.17
C ALA A 108 -4.37 21.36 -5.25
N ARG A 109 -5.01 21.35 -6.43
CA ARG A 109 -6.31 20.69 -6.63
C ARG A 109 -6.21 19.17 -6.51
N GLN A 110 -5.17 18.55 -7.06
CA GLN A 110 -4.95 17.10 -6.95
C GLN A 110 -4.74 16.69 -5.50
N ASN A 111 -3.86 17.39 -4.79
CA ASN A 111 -3.62 17.14 -3.37
C ASN A 111 -4.90 17.28 -2.54
N MET A 112 -5.73 18.30 -2.81
CA MET A 112 -7.02 18.43 -2.12
C MET A 112 -7.95 17.25 -2.40
N GLN A 113 -8.03 16.77 -3.65
CA GLN A 113 -8.83 15.61 -4.00
C GLN A 113 -8.36 14.34 -3.27
N GLU A 114 -7.05 14.14 -3.13
CA GLU A 114 -6.48 13.02 -2.37
C GLU A 114 -6.87 13.08 -0.89
N LEU A 115 -6.75 14.25 -0.25
CA LEU A 115 -7.15 14.44 1.14
C LEU A 115 -8.65 14.20 1.36
N MET A 116 -9.50 14.65 0.42
CA MET A 116 -10.94 14.38 0.44
C MET A 116 -11.23 12.88 0.29
N ALA A 117 -10.57 12.20 -0.65
CA ALA A 117 -10.74 10.77 -0.88
C ALA A 117 -10.34 9.95 0.36
N PHE A 118 -9.23 10.31 1.00
CA PHE A 118 -8.80 9.70 2.26
C PHE A 118 -9.86 9.88 3.35
N SER A 119 -10.30 11.13 3.60
CA SER A 119 -11.30 11.43 4.63
C SER A 119 -12.62 10.67 4.43
N LYS A 120 -13.03 10.49 3.16
CA LYS A 120 -14.21 9.73 2.77
C LYS A 120 -14.05 8.22 2.97
N ALA A 121 -12.86 7.66 2.75
CA ALA A 121 -12.60 6.23 2.84
C ALA A 121 -12.42 5.73 4.30
N VAL A 122 -11.85 6.55 5.19
CA VAL A 122 -11.56 6.18 6.59
C VAL A 122 -12.75 5.56 7.34
N PRO A 123 -14.00 6.09 7.31
CA PRO A 123 -15.11 5.48 8.03
C PRO A 123 -15.35 4.00 7.69
N ALA A 124 -15.33 3.65 6.41
CA ALA A 124 -15.53 2.28 5.95
C ALA A 124 -14.38 1.38 6.40
N GLN A 125 -13.14 1.86 6.27
CA GLN A 125 -11.95 1.12 6.70
C GLN A 125 -11.94 0.87 8.21
N VAL A 126 -12.35 1.85 9.02
CA VAL A 126 -12.44 1.72 10.48
C VAL A 126 -13.49 0.67 10.86
N ALA A 127 -14.66 0.69 10.22
CA ALA A 127 -15.71 -0.30 10.49
C ALA A 127 -15.22 -1.73 10.17
N GLN A 128 -14.51 -1.91 9.05
CA GLN A 128 -13.92 -3.20 8.69
C GLN A 128 -12.88 -3.65 9.71
N LEU A 129 -11.95 -2.79 10.12
CA LEU A 129 -10.92 -3.13 11.11
C LEU A 129 -11.52 -3.52 12.46
N GLN A 130 -12.59 -2.84 12.90
CA GLN A 130 -13.30 -3.19 14.13
C GLN A 130 -13.90 -4.60 14.07
N GLU A 131 -14.48 -4.97 12.92
CA GLU A 131 -15.01 -6.31 12.70
C GLU A 131 -13.89 -7.37 12.66
N ASP A 132 -12.76 -7.07 12.03
CA ASP A 132 -11.61 -7.97 11.99
C ASP A 132 -10.97 -8.15 13.37
N ILE A 133 -10.90 -7.09 14.18
CA ILE A 133 -10.48 -7.15 15.59
C ILE A 133 -11.42 -8.06 16.38
N ARG A 134 -12.74 -7.91 16.21
CA ARG A 134 -13.75 -8.74 16.89
C ARG A 134 -13.58 -10.22 16.53
N LYS A 135 -13.42 -10.53 15.24
CA LYS A 135 -13.14 -11.89 14.76
C LYS A 135 -11.82 -12.41 15.32
N GLY A 136 -10.76 -11.61 15.28
CA GLY A 136 -9.43 -11.99 15.78
C GLY A 136 -9.45 -12.34 17.27
N LYS A 137 -10.19 -11.57 18.08
CA LYS A 137 -10.42 -11.87 19.51
C LYS A 137 -11.14 -13.21 19.69
N ALA A 138 -12.17 -13.49 18.91
CA ALA A 138 -12.91 -14.76 18.97
C ALA A 138 -12.06 -15.98 18.54
N LEU A 139 -11.10 -15.78 17.63
CA LEU A 139 -10.18 -16.82 17.15
C LEU A 139 -8.93 -17.00 18.03
N GLY A 140 -8.79 -16.23 19.11
CA GLY A 140 -7.64 -16.34 20.02
C GLY A 140 -6.33 -15.82 19.43
N ILE A 141 -6.38 -14.84 18.51
CA ILE A 141 -5.19 -14.13 18.02
C ILE A 141 -4.45 -13.48 19.20
N ALA A 142 -3.12 -13.47 19.13
CA ALA A 142 -2.27 -12.89 20.17
C ALA A 142 -2.69 -11.44 20.52
N PRO A 143 -2.78 -11.09 21.82
CA PRO A 143 -3.27 -9.78 22.26
C PRO A 143 -2.42 -8.62 21.75
N GLU A 144 -1.12 -8.82 21.56
CA GLU A 144 -0.22 -7.81 20.99
C GLU A 144 -0.60 -7.42 19.55
N LEU A 145 -1.05 -8.37 18.74
CA LEU A 145 -1.49 -8.12 17.38
C LEU A 145 -2.85 -7.40 17.36
N ILE A 146 -3.73 -7.76 18.29
CA ILE A 146 -5.01 -7.05 18.48
C ILE A 146 -4.76 -5.60 18.89
N ALA A 147 -3.88 -5.36 19.85
CA ALA A 147 -3.51 -4.02 20.31
C ALA A 147 -2.92 -3.16 19.17
N GLN A 148 -2.13 -3.75 18.27
CA GLN A 148 -1.64 -3.05 17.08
C GLN A 148 -2.78 -2.59 16.16
N GLN A 149 -3.78 -3.43 15.92
CA GLN A 149 -4.93 -3.05 15.09
C GLN A 149 -5.78 -1.98 15.78
N GLU A 150 -5.96 -2.07 17.09
CA GLU A 150 -6.68 -1.05 17.87
C GLU A 150 -5.97 0.31 17.82
N ARG A 151 -4.64 0.35 17.92
CA ARG A 151 -3.85 1.57 17.70
C ARG A 151 -4.07 2.16 16.30
N LYS A 152 -4.06 1.31 15.27
CA LYS A 152 -4.29 1.74 13.89
C LYS A 152 -5.68 2.37 13.70
N VAL A 153 -6.71 1.82 14.35
CA VAL A 153 -8.06 2.42 14.34
C VAL A 153 -8.03 3.82 14.96
N ALA A 154 -7.39 3.98 16.11
CA ALA A 154 -7.27 5.27 16.79
C ALA A 154 -6.50 6.29 15.94
N GLU A 155 -5.39 5.88 15.32
CA GLU A 155 -4.57 6.74 14.45
C GLU A 155 -5.34 7.22 13.21
N LEU A 156 -6.08 6.32 12.54
CA LEU A 156 -6.88 6.70 11.37
C LEU A 156 -7.98 7.71 11.74
N GLN A 157 -8.63 7.53 12.89
CA GLN A 157 -9.63 8.46 13.39
C GLN A 157 -9.02 9.82 13.73
N ALA A 158 -7.88 9.83 14.43
CA ALA A 158 -7.17 11.06 14.81
C ALA A 158 -6.70 11.83 13.57
N MET A 159 -6.11 11.14 12.59
CA MET A 159 -5.63 11.72 11.35
C MET A 159 -6.78 12.34 10.55
N ARG A 160 -7.92 11.64 10.44
CA ARG A 160 -9.12 12.19 9.79
C ARG A 160 -9.61 13.45 10.52
N GLN A 161 -9.68 13.42 11.84
CA GLN A 161 -10.15 14.56 12.62
C GLN A 161 -9.22 15.77 12.48
N GLN A 162 -7.90 15.53 12.49
CA GLN A 162 -6.90 16.56 12.24
C GLN A 162 -7.08 17.15 10.84
N LEU A 163 -7.27 16.31 9.82
CA LEU A 163 -7.47 16.74 8.44
C LEU A 163 -8.76 17.57 8.27
N LEU A 164 -9.86 17.18 8.91
CA LEU A 164 -11.12 17.96 8.90
C LEU A 164 -10.98 19.31 9.63
N THR A 165 -10.07 19.40 10.59
CA THR A 165 -9.80 20.64 11.34
C THR A 165 -8.88 21.56 10.54
N ALA A 166 -7.86 21.01 9.89
CA ALA A 166 -6.89 21.74 9.08
C ALA A 166 -7.48 22.21 7.74
N HIS A 167 -8.42 21.44 7.18
CA HIS A 167 -9.07 21.70 5.89
C HIS A 167 -10.60 21.65 6.04
N PRO A 168 -11.24 22.70 6.59
CA PRO A 168 -12.69 22.76 6.75
C PRO A 168 -13.47 22.57 5.44
N GLU A 169 -12.87 22.93 4.30
CA GLU A 169 -13.40 22.73 2.94
C GLU A 169 -13.70 21.27 2.61
N ILE A 170 -13.00 20.31 3.25
CA ILE A 170 -13.22 18.88 3.05
C ILE A 170 -14.52 18.42 3.71
N ASN A 171 -14.96 19.10 4.78
CA ASN A 171 -16.20 18.77 5.48
C ASN A 171 -17.45 19.29 4.74
N THR A 172 -17.30 20.34 3.91
CA THR A 172 -18.44 21.03 3.28
C THR A 172 -18.82 20.47 1.91
N GLY A 173 -18.01 19.58 1.32
CA GLY A 173 -18.22 19.01 -0.01
C GLY A 173 -19.12 17.76 -0.06
N GLN A 174 -20.05 17.59 0.88
CA GLN A 174 -21.00 16.47 0.95
C GLN A 174 -22.37 16.87 0.42
#